data_AF-A0A800D844-F1
#
_entry.id   AF-A0A800D844-F1
#
_cell.length_a   1.000
_cell.length_b   1.000
_cell.length_c   1.000
_cell.angle_alpha   90.00
_cell.angle_beta   90.00
_cell.angle_gamma   90.00
#
_symmetry.space_group_name_H-M   'P 1'
#
loop_
_entity.id
_entity.type
_entity.pdbx_description
1 polymer ?
#
loop_
_entity_poly.entity_id
_entity_poly.type
_entity_poly.pdbx_seq_one_letter_code
_entity_poly.pdbx_strand_id
1 'polypeptide(L)'
;MRRRLTVAFATTAVLSLFFWPVWVLGYRFPAGGGDLWGQLYPVWSFVSEWVRRGVFPLWSNRLMGGDPIIAEPQYGLLNPLNWPLFLMHPIPRWAVLLRGSLPLAVGGVGMYVLLRSPRWRLGYGAALIGAAAYMLSDPFLTHLGHPQINDGLSWLPWGFLAVDRAVEHRRWTMWTVLPIALLGLCGHIQTALLGATALVLYSLWRCLEPPFVAAPRRLGSLLLTGGIALSITLPVLLPALERYPLSVRAGEPLLLASGYHWRLEIVIDLLSPWFHGRGVKYFWGGWGRV
;
A
#
# COMPACT_ATOMS: atom_id res chain seq x y z
N MET A 1 12.56 -23.19 -9.81
CA MET A 1 11.36 -23.38 -8.97
C MET A 1 11.71 -23.47 -7.48
N ARG A 2 12.61 -24.38 -7.04
CA ARG A 2 13.06 -24.50 -5.62
C ARG A 2 13.40 -23.18 -4.92
N ARG A 3 14.25 -22.34 -5.53
CA ARG A 3 14.70 -21.07 -4.93
C ARG A 3 13.61 -20.01 -4.71
N ARG A 4 12.51 -20.04 -5.50
CA ARG A 4 11.39 -19.09 -5.33
C ARG A 4 10.49 -19.51 -4.16
N LEU A 5 10.29 -20.81 -3.98
CA LEU A 5 9.55 -21.38 -2.86
C LEU A 5 10.28 -21.13 -1.54
N THR A 6 11.63 -21.19 -1.53
CA THR A 6 12.43 -20.90 -0.33
C THR A 6 12.22 -19.48 0.20
N VAL A 7 11.99 -18.50 -0.68
CA VAL A 7 11.83 -17.10 -0.28
C VAL A 7 10.44 -16.87 0.30
N ALA A 8 9.39 -17.32 -0.39
CA ALA A 8 8.04 -17.26 0.14
C ALA A 8 7.98 -17.96 1.50
N PHE A 9 8.60 -19.14 1.63
CA PHE A 9 8.71 -19.84 2.90
C PHE A 9 9.47 -19.02 3.96
N ALA A 10 10.63 -18.44 3.62
CA ALA A 10 11.41 -17.64 4.56
C ALA A 10 10.66 -16.38 5.02
N THR A 11 10.01 -15.65 4.11
CA THR A 11 9.23 -14.45 4.45
C THR A 11 8.00 -14.82 5.28
N THR A 12 7.32 -15.91 4.94
CA THR A 12 6.21 -16.43 5.75
C THR A 12 6.70 -16.87 7.13
N ALA A 13 7.83 -17.58 7.24
CA ALA A 13 8.38 -18.00 8.53
C ALA A 13 8.75 -16.81 9.42
N VAL A 14 9.40 -15.77 8.86
CA VAL A 14 9.72 -14.53 9.58
C VAL A 14 8.45 -13.85 10.10
N LEU A 15 7.41 -13.75 9.26
CA LEU A 15 6.14 -13.13 9.68
C LEU A 15 5.36 -13.99 10.67
N SER A 16 5.32 -15.31 10.49
CA SER A 16 4.72 -16.23 11.46
C SER A 16 5.40 -16.13 12.82
N LEU A 17 6.73 -16.02 12.84
CA LEU A 17 7.48 -15.78 14.06
C LEU A 17 7.19 -14.40 14.64
N PHE A 18 7.15 -13.33 13.84
CA PHE A 18 6.85 -11.99 14.34
C PHE A 18 5.43 -11.89 14.93
N PHE A 19 4.45 -12.47 14.24
CA PHE A 19 3.05 -12.50 14.67
C PHE A 19 2.70 -13.69 15.58
N TRP A 20 3.68 -14.38 16.17
CA TRP A 20 3.42 -15.51 17.08
C TRP A 20 2.37 -15.23 18.18
N PRO A 21 2.28 -14.02 18.80
CA PRO A 21 1.27 -13.76 19.82
C PRO A 21 -0.16 -13.75 19.25
N VAL A 22 -0.31 -13.40 17.97
CA VAL A 22 -1.61 -13.42 17.28
C VAL A 22 -2.09 -14.86 17.12
N TRP A 23 -1.18 -15.76 16.71
CA TRP A 23 -1.52 -17.14 16.40
C TRP A 23 -1.66 -18.02 17.65
N VAL A 24 -0.85 -17.78 18.68
CA VAL A 24 -0.75 -18.63 19.87
C VAL A 24 -1.52 -18.05 21.07
N LEU A 25 -1.45 -16.73 21.28
CA LEU A 25 -2.03 -16.07 22.46
C LEU A 25 -3.37 -15.38 22.16
N GLY A 26 -3.85 -15.41 20.92
CA GLY A 26 -5.10 -14.78 20.51
C GLY A 26 -5.05 -13.24 20.51
N TYR A 27 -3.86 -12.66 20.40
CA TYR A 27 -3.71 -11.20 20.34
C TYR A 27 -4.29 -10.65 19.02
N ARG A 28 -4.70 -9.38 19.05
CA ARG A 28 -5.17 -8.65 17.86
C ARG A 28 -4.38 -7.37 17.68
N PHE A 29 -4.23 -6.96 16.43
CA PHE A 29 -3.70 -5.65 16.08
C PHE A 29 -4.75 -4.81 15.35
N PRO A 30 -4.64 -3.47 15.41
CA PRO A 30 -3.80 -2.73 16.36
C PRO A 30 -4.34 -2.87 17.79
N ALA A 31 -3.48 -2.67 18.80
CA ALA A 31 -3.92 -2.65 20.19
C ALA A 31 -4.98 -1.54 20.38
N GLY A 32 -6.10 -1.86 21.01
CA GLY A 32 -7.23 -0.93 21.16
C GLY A 32 -8.22 -0.88 19.98
N GLY A 33 -8.01 -1.68 18.92
CA GLY A 33 -8.95 -1.80 17.80
C GLY A 33 -8.65 -0.85 16.63
N GLY A 34 -8.53 0.45 16.89
CA GLY A 34 -8.22 1.46 15.86
C GLY A 34 -9.15 1.40 14.63
N ASP A 35 -8.72 2.00 13.52
CA ASP A 35 -9.55 2.12 12.30
C ASP A 35 -9.83 0.76 11.65
N LEU A 36 -8.92 -0.21 11.78
CA LEU A 36 -9.14 -1.56 11.26
C LEU A 36 -10.42 -2.19 11.80
N TRP A 37 -10.62 -2.14 13.12
CA TRP A 37 -11.79 -2.77 13.76
C TRP A 37 -12.97 -1.81 13.90
N GLY A 38 -12.73 -0.50 14.03
CA GLY A 38 -13.76 0.52 14.21
C GLY A 38 -14.39 1.01 12.91
N GLN A 39 -13.64 1.03 11.80
CA GLN A 39 -14.08 1.61 10.52
C GLN A 39 -14.10 0.57 9.40
N LEU A 40 -12.96 -0.10 9.14
CA LEU A 40 -12.82 -0.99 7.98
C LEU A 40 -13.61 -2.29 8.14
N TYR A 41 -13.49 -2.96 9.29
CA TYR A 41 -14.17 -4.24 9.53
C TYR A 41 -15.71 -4.16 9.40
N PRO A 42 -16.40 -3.14 9.96
CA PRO A 42 -17.83 -2.96 9.72
C PRO A 42 -18.19 -2.80 8.24
N VAL A 43 -17.42 -1.99 7.50
CA VAL A 43 -17.66 -1.78 6.06
C VAL A 43 -17.39 -3.04 5.27
N TRP A 44 -16.29 -3.75 5.53
CA TRP A 44 -16.00 -5.03 4.88
C TRP A 44 -17.06 -6.09 5.21
N SER A 45 -17.59 -6.10 6.42
CA SER A 45 -18.66 -7.02 6.82
C SER A 45 -19.95 -6.72 6.06
N PHE A 46 -20.29 -5.44 5.87
CA PHE A 46 -21.39 -5.01 4.99
C PHE A 46 -21.14 -5.47 3.55
N VAL A 47 -19.97 -5.17 2.97
CA VAL A 47 -19.64 -5.56 1.59
C VAL A 47 -19.73 -7.08 1.42
N SER A 48 -19.18 -7.84 2.37
CA SER A 48 -19.23 -9.31 2.37
C SER A 48 -20.66 -9.85 2.39
N GLU A 49 -21.56 -9.27 3.20
CA GLU A 49 -22.97 -9.65 3.23
C GLU A 49 -23.65 -9.51 1.85
N TRP A 50 -23.42 -8.39 1.17
CA TRP A 50 -24.03 -8.10 -0.13
C TRP A 50 -23.40 -8.89 -1.27
N VAL A 51 -22.08 -9.00 -1.31
CA VAL A 51 -21.36 -9.80 -2.31
C VAL A 51 -21.79 -11.26 -2.25
N ARG A 52 -22.02 -11.80 -1.05
CA ARG A 52 -22.56 -13.16 -0.86
C ARG A 52 -23.99 -13.36 -1.35
N ARG A 53 -24.74 -12.28 -1.56
CA ARG A 53 -26.05 -12.28 -2.23
C ARG A 53 -25.95 -12.04 -3.74
N GLY A 54 -24.73 -11.99 -4.29
CA GLY A 54 -24.49 -11.73 -5.72
C GLY A 54 -24.58 -10.26 -6.12
N VAL A 55 -24.58 -9.34 -5.14
CA VAL A 55 -24.71 -7.90 -5.40
C VAL A 55 -23.42 -7.19 -5.01
N PHE A 56 -22.81 -6.47 -5.95
CA PHE A 56 -21.70 -5.58 -5.65
C PHE A 56 -22.24 -4.24 -5.13
N PRO A 57 -22.03 -3.87 -3.86
CA PRO A 57 -22.69 -2.71 -3.28
C PRO A 57 -21.98 -1.41 -3.65
N LEU A 58 -22.66 -0.54 -4.40
CA LEU A 58 -22.19 0.82 -4.70
C LEU A 58 -22.60 1.84 -3.62
N TRP A 59 -23.63 1.50 -2.84
CA TRP A 59 -24.24 2.35 -1.81
C TRP A 59 -24.38 1.57 -0.50
N SER A 60 -24.12 2.22 0.63
CA SER A 60 -24.40 1.71 1.97
C SER A 60 -25.54 2.46 2.60
N ASN A 61 -26.53 1.72 3.13
CA ASN A 61 -27.61 2.26 3.95
C ASN A 61 -27.26 2.29 5.46
N ARG A 62 -26.05 1.85 5.84
CA ARG A 62 -25.63 1.74 7.25
C ARG A 62 -24.80 2.92 7.74
N LEU A 63 -24.46 3.86 6.85
CA LEU A 63 -23.63 5.02 7.15
C LEU A 63 -24.47 6.29 7.02
N MET A 64 -24.74 6.98 8.13
CA MET A 64 -25.30 8.36 8.15
C MET A 64 -26.50 8.60 7.23
N GLY A 65 -27.43 7.64 7.11
CA GLY A 65 -28.62 7.74 6.24
C GLY A 65 -28.39 7.37 4.77
N GLY A 66 -27.15 7.07 4.38
CA GLY A 66 -26.78 6.66 3.03
C GLY A 66 -25.40 7.17 2.65
N ASP A 67 -24.55 6.30 2.08
CA ASP A 67 -23.21 6.68 1.64
C ASP A 67 -22.80 5.97 0.34
N PRO A 68 -22.28 6.68 -0.68
CA PRO A 68 -21.72 6.06 -1.87
C PRO A 68 -20.36 5.43 -1.52
N ILE A 69 -20.38 4.20 -1.00
CA ILE A 69 -19.19 3.53 -0.47
C ILE A 69 -18.12 3.22 -1.53
N ILE A 70 -18.51 3.13 -2.81
CA ILE A 70 -17.53 2.99 -3.90
C ILE A 70 -16.69 4.26 -4.11
N ALA A 71 -17.23 5.41 -3.72
CA ALA A 71 -16.57 6.70 -3.80
C ALA A 71 -15.65 6.99 -2.61
N GLU A 72 -15.51 6.05 -1.67
CA GLU A 72 -14.53 6.12 -0.59
C GLU A 72 -13.40 5.10 -0.87
N PRO A 73 -12.26 5.53 -1.46
CA PRO A 73 -11.14 4.66 -1.77
C PRO A 73 -10.61 3.90 -0.55
N GLN A 74 -10.74 4.46 0.66
CA GLN A 74 -10.23 3.86 1.90
C GLN A 74 -10.78 2.47 2.19
N TYR A 75 -11.99 2.17 1.70
CA TYR A 75 -12.60 0.86 1.89
C TYR A 75 -12.03 -0.21 0.95
N GLY A 76 -11.38 0.20 -0.14
CA GLY A 76 -10.66 -0.69 -1.05
C GLY A 76 -11.55 -1.75 -1.70
N LEU A 77 -12.77 -1.41 -2.13
CA LEU A 77 -13.70 -2.36 -2.76
C LEU A 77 -13.11 -3.03 -4.01
N LEU A 78 -12.31 -2.29 -4.78
CA LEU A 78 -11.63 -2.79 -5.97
C LEU A 78 -10.20 -3.26 -5.70
N ASN A 79 -9.76 -3.27 -4.44
CA ASN A 79 -8.46 -3.80 -4.07
C ASN A 79 -8.54 -5.34 -3.97
N PRO A 80 -7.83 -6.10 -4.81
CA PRO A 80 -7.94 -7.56 -4.85
C PRO A 80 -7.50 -8.24 -3.54
N LEU A 81 -6.68 -7.58 -2.70
CA LEU A 81 -6.28 -8.13 -1.40
C LEU A 81 -7.45 -8.21 -0.41
N ASN A 82 -8.53 -7.44 -0.61
CA ASN A 82 -9.72 -7.46 0.23
C ASN A 82 -10.75 -8.53 -0.19
N TRP A 83 -10.73 -8.97 -1.44
CA TRP A 83 -11.76 -9.87 -2.00
C TRP A 83 -11.91 -11.22 -1.28
N PRO A 84 -10.84 -11.87 -0.79
CA PRO A 84 -11.00 -13.06 0.04
C PRO A 84 -11.91 -12.81 1.26
N LEU A 85 -11.91 -11.61 1.84
CA LEU A 85 -12.80 -11.25 2.95
C LEU A 85 -14.24 -11.06 2.48
N PHE A 86 -14.46 -10.43 1.33
CA PHE A 86 -15.81 -10.20 0.78
C PHE A 86 -16.53 -11.49 0.39
N LEU A 87 -15.78 -12.57 0.18
CA LEU A 87 -16.33 -13.90 -0.09
C LEU A 87 -16.61 -14.72 1.17
N MET A 88 -16.33 -14.19 2.36
CA MET A 88 -16.53 -14.85 3.66
C MET A 88 -17.56 -14.06 4.50
N HIS A 89 -18.79 -14.55 4.59
CA HIS A 89 -19.82 -13.97 5.47
C HIS A 89 -20.35 -15.00 6.47
N PRO A 90 -20.31 -14.74 7.79
CA PRO A 90 -19.63 -13.61 8.45
C PRO A 90 -18.10 -13.67 8.27
N ILE A 91 -17.42 -12.52 8.30
CA ILE A 91 -15.95 -12.47 8.17
C ILE A 91 -15.32 -12.98 9.46
N PRO A 92 -14.50 -14.05 9.43
CA PRO A 92 -13.85 -14.53 10.64
C PRO A 92 -12.69 -13.61 11.04
N ARG A 93 -12.50 -13.42 12.35
CA ARG A 93 -11.46 -12.53 12.90
C ARG A 93 -10.05 -12.85 12.40
N TRP A 94 -9.72 -14.14 12.28
CA TRP A 94 -8.41 -14.58 11.80
C TRP A 94 -8.15 -14.13 10.36
N ALA A 95 -9.18 -14.03 9.52
CA ALA A 95 -9.02 -13.60 8.12
C ALA A 95 -8.70 -12.11 8.04
N VAL A 96 -9.29 -11.29 8.91
CA VAL A 96 -8.97 -9.86 9.03
C VAL A 96 -7.50 -9.66 9.43
N LEU A 97 -7.04 -10.41 10.43
CA LEU A 97 -5.65 -10.38 10.88
C LEU A 97 -4.69 -10.88 9.80
N LEU A 98 -5.03 -11.97 9.11
CA LEU A 98 -4.25 -12.45 7.98
C LEU A 98 -4.15 -11.39 6.88
N ARG A 99 -5.27 -10.77 6.50
CA ARG A 99 -5.30 -9.67 5.52
C ARG A 99 -4.47 -8.48 5.94
N GLY A 100 -4.46 -8.12 7.24
CA GLY A 100 -3.66 -7.01 7.75
C GLY A 100 -2.15 -7.31 7.70
N SER A 101 -1.76 -8.57 7.84
CA SER A 101 -0.35 -9.02 7.79
C SER A 101 0.16 -9.32 6.38
N LEU A 102 -0.74 -9.67 5.44
CA LEU A 102 -0.41 -10.07 4.07
C LEU A 102 0.46 -9.06 3.30
N PRO A 103 0.23 -7.73 3.39
CA PRO A 103 1.01 -6.76 2.63
C PRO A 103 2.48 -6.73 3.04
N LEU A 104 2.80 -7.04 4.30
CA LEU A 104 4.19 -7.17 4.75
C LEU A 104 4.87 -8.32 4.00
N ALA A 105 4.20 -9.45 3.85
CA ALA A 105 4.71 -10.59 3.09
C ALA A 105 4.92 -10.23 1.62
N VAL A 106 3.92 -9.59 1.00
CA VAL A 106 3.97 -9.14 -0.40
C VAL A 106 5.13 -8.17 -0.61
N GLY A 107 5.30 -7.18 0.27
CA GLY A 107 6.39 -6.21 0.22
C GLY A 107 7.76 -6.85 0.43
N GLY A 108 7.88 -7.76 1.39
CA GLY A 108 9.11 -8.50 1.66
C GLY A 108 9.54 -9.39 0.49
N VAL A 109 8.61 -10.17 -0.08
CA VAL A 109 8.89 -10.96 -1.28
C VAL A 109 9.27 -10.06 -2.46
N GLY A 110 8.56 -8.94 -2.65
CA GLY A 110 8.87 -7.96 -3.69
C GLY A 110 10.28 -7.40 -3.54
N MET A 111 10.66 -7.02 -2.33
CA MET A 111 11.99 -6.50 -2.03
C MET A 111 13.07 -7.54 -2.30
N TYR A 112 12.87 -8.79 -1.86
CA TYR A 112 13.81 -9.87 -2.17
C TYR A 112 13.99 -10.03 -3.69
N VAL A 113 12.90 -10.07 -4.45
CA VAL A 113 12.94 -10.25 -5.91
C VAL A 113 13.61 -9.06 -6.59
N LEU A 114 13.37 -7.84 -6.12
CA LEU A 114 14.03 -6.62 -6.60
C LEU A 114 15.55 -6.71 -6.37
N LEU A 115 15.99 -7.00 -5.15
CA LEU A 115 17.42 -7.09 -4.80
C LEU A 115 18.14 -8.22 -5.55
N ARG A 116 17.43 -9.30 -5.87
CA ARG A 116 17.93 -10.41 -6.69
C ARG A 116 17.83 -10.17 -8.19
N SER A 117 17.24 -9.07 -8.64
CA SER A 117 17.03 -8.82 -10.06
C SER A 117 18.38 -8.70 -10.80
N PRO A 118 18.39 -8.87 -12.13
CA PRO A 118 19.61 -8.69 -12.93
C PRO A 118 20.24 -7.30 -12.81
N ARG A 119 19.51 -6.30 -12.31
CA ARG A 119 20.02 -4.95 -12.08
C ARG A 119 20.80 -4.84 -10.78
N TRP A 120 20.24 -5.32 -9.67
CA TRP A 120 20.83 -5.17 -8.34
C TRP A 120 21.81 -6.30 -7.99
N ARG A 121 21.54 -7.54 -8.43
CA ARG A 121 22.44 -8.70 -8.33
C ARG A 121 22.96 -9.02 -6.91
N LEU A 122 22.25 -8.65 -5.85
CA LEU A 122 22.69 -8.96 -4.48
C LEU A 122 22.73 -10.47 -4.21
N GLY A 123 23.60 -10.90 -3.29
CA GLY A 123 23.66 -12.28 -2.80
C GLY A 123 22.38 -12.72 -2.09
N TYR A 124 22.21 -14.04 -1.88
CA TYR A 124 21.00 -14.61 -1.26
C TYR A 124 20.76 -14.07 0.17
N GLY A 125 21.79 -14.14 1.03
CA GLY A 125 21.69 -13.66 2.41
C GLY A 125 21.43 -12.16 2.48
N ALA A 126 22.14 -11.34 1.69
CA ALA A 126 21.93 -9.89 1.65
C ALA A 126 20.50 -9.53 1.19
N ALA A 127 19.97 -10.22 0.18
CA ALA A 127 18.60 -10.00 -0.29
C ALA A 127 17.55 -10.42 0.74
N LEU A 128 17.78 -11.51 1.50
CA LEU A 128 16.89 -11.92 2.59
C LEU A 128 16.90 -10.91 3.73
N ILE A 129 18.07 -10.44 4.14
CA ILE A 129 18.21 -9.42 5.20
C ILE A 129 17.51 -8.12 4.76
N GLY A 130 17.72 -7.67 3.53
CA GLY A 130 17.05 -6.49 2.98
C GLY A 130 15.53 -6.65 2.91
N ALA A 131 15.04 -7.83 2.54
CA ALA A 131 13.61 -8.13 2.54
C ALA A 131 13.00 -8.13 3.95
N ALA A 132 13.69 -8.74 4.92
CA ALA A 132 13.27 -8.75 6.32
C ALA A 132 13.25 -7.34 6.91
N ALA A 133 14.31 -6.55 6.66
CA ALA A 133 14.40 -5.16 7.08
C ALA A 133 13.27 -4.31 6.49
N TYR A 134 12.92 -4.53 5.21
CA TYR A 134 11.83 -3.82 4.55
C TYR A 134 10.46 -4.18 5.13
N MET A 135 10.12 -5.47 5.21
CA MET A 135 8.78 -5.91 5.64
C MET A 135 8.50 -5.66 7.12
N LEU A 136 9.55 -5.57 7.96
CA LEU A 136 9.46 -5.27 9.39
C LEU A 136 9.84 -3.82 9.72
N SER A 137 9.94 -2.95 8.72
CA SER A 137 10.24 -1.54 8.94
C SER A 137 9.11 -0.81 9.67
N ASP A 138 9.44 0.25 10.40
CA ASP A 138 8.50 1.01 11.23
C ASP A 138 7.23 1.49 10.47
N PRO A 139 7.29 1.94 9.20
CA PRO A 139 6.09 2.31 8.45
C PRO A 139 5.04 1.19 8.33
N PHE A 140 5.47 -0.07 8.15
CA PHE A 140 4.54 -1.20 8.10
C PHE A 140 3.93 -1.51 9.46
N LEU A 141 4.75 -1.44 10.51
CA LEU A 141 4.36 -1.83 11.88
C LEU A 141 3.44 -0.79 12.53
N THR A 142 3.72 0.48 12.32
CA THR A 142 2.90 1.60 12.84
C THR A 142 1.52 1.63 12.19
N HIS A 143 1.41 1.20 10.94
CA HIS A 143 0.16 1.20 10.16
C HIS A 143 -0.50 -0.17 10.07
N LEU A 144 -0.26 -1.08 11.02
CA LEU A 144 -1.00 -2.36 11.10
C LEU A 144 -2.53 -2.15 11.24
N GLY A 145 -2.97 -0.99 11.74
CA GLY A 145 -4.37 -0.57 11.75
C GLY A 145 -4.89 0.02 10.44
N HIS A 146 -4.01 0.27 9.47
CA HIS A 146 -4.30 0.95 8.21
C HIS A 146 -3.80 0.10 7.04
N PRO A 147 -4.42 -1.07 6.81
CA PRO A 147 -3.99 -1.99 5.76
C PRO A 147 -3.82 -1.33 4.38
N GLN A 148 -4.64 -0.33 4.05
CA GLN A 148 -4.54 0.45 2.82
C GLN A 148 -3.18 1.17 2.64
N ILE A 149 -2.54 1.61 3.72
CA ILE A 149 -1.20 2.20 3.69
C ILE A 149 -0.16 1.09 3.45
N ASN A 150 -0.27 -0.01 4.17
CA ASN A 150 0.61 -1.16 4.04
C ASN A 150 0.53 -1.79 2.64
N ASP A 151 -0.65 -1.83 2.03
CA ASP A 151 -0.84 -2.26 0.64
C ASP A 151 -0.03 -1.39 -0.31
N GLY A 152 -0.15 -0.06 -0.19
CA GLY A 152 0.61 0.88 -1.03
C GLY A 152 2.12 0.68 -0.90
N LEU A 153 2.62 0.55 0.34
CA LEU A 153 4.03 0.24 0.59
C LEU A 153 4.43 -1.10 -0.04
N SER A 154 3.62 -2.13 0.11
CA SER A 154 3.93 -3.48 -0.37
C SER A 154 4.17 -3.55 -1.88
N TRP A 155 3.52 -2.67 -2.66
CA TRP A 155 3.64 -2.63 -4.11
C TRP A 155 4.88 -1.86 -4.62
N LEU A 156 5.56 -1.07 -3.78
CA LEU A 156 6.72 -0.27 -4.20
C LEU A 156 7.88 -1.10 -4.79
N PRO A 157 8.35 -2.19 -4.14
CA PRO A 157 9.45 -2.97 -4.71
C PRO A 157 9.08 -3.64 -6.03
N TRP A 158 7.81 -4.06 -6.14
CA TRP A 158 7.26 -4.61 -7.38
C TRP A 158 7.13 -3.54 -8.46
N GLY A 159 6.82 -2.30 -8.09
CA GLY A 159 6.80 -1.14 -8.99
C GLY A 159 8.20 -0.81 -9.55
N PHE A 160 9.24 -0.79 -8.71
CA PHE A 160 10.61 -0.60 -9.21
C PHE A 160 11.05 -1.72 -10.15
N LEU A 161 10.72 -2.97 -9.80
CA LEU A 161 10.95 -4.11 -10.67
C LEU A 161 10.16 -4.00 -11.99
N ALA A 162 8.93 -3.48 -11.93
CA ALA A 162 8.10 -3.26 -13.10
C ALA A 162 8.72 -2.21 -14.02
N VAL A 163 9.22 -1.10 -13.49
CA VAL A 163 9.94 -0.08 -14.27
C VAL A 163 11.16 -0.68 -14.95
N ASP A 164 11.97 -1.46 -14.22
CA ASP A 164 13.14 -2.15 -14.81
C ASP A 164 12.75 -3.02 -16.00
N ARG A 165 11.68 -3.80 -15.86
CA ARG A 165 11.23 -4.71 -16.92
C ARG A 165 10.58 -4.00 -18.08
N ALA A 166 9.84 -2.92 -17.85
CA ALA A 166 9.21 -2.13 -18.89
C ALA A 166 10.26 -1.45 -19.79
N VAL A 167 11.38 -1.02 -19.20
CA VAL A 167 12.53 -0.41 -19.88
C VAL A 167 13.31 -1.45 -20.69
N GLU A 168 13.55 -2.64 -20.12
CA GLU A 168 14.40 -3.67 -20.71
C GLU A 168 13.67 -4.57 -21.73
N HIS A 169 12.39 -4.90 -21.50
CA HIS A 169 11.68 -5.94 -22.25
C HIS A 169 10.23 -5.56 -22.62
N ARG A 170 10.00 -5.29 -23.92
CA ARG A 170 8.68 -4.92 -24.47
C ARG A 170 7.57 -5.96 -24.27
N ARG A 171 7.91 -7.24 -24.20
CA ARG A 171 6.93 -8.34 -24.05
C ARG A 171 6.39 -8.50 -22.63
N TRP A 172 6.98 -7.82 -21.65
CA TRP A 172 6.58 -7.92 -20.23
C TRP A 172 5.77 -6.71 -19.77
N THR A 173 5.52 -5.73 -20.64
CA THR A 173 4.84 -4.47 -20.32
C THR A 173 3.46 -4.68 -19.68
N MET A 174 2.74 -5.75 -20.00
CA MET A 174 1.45 -6.03 -19.35
C MET A 174 1.60 -6.48 -17.88
N TRP A 175 2.65 -7.23 -17.55
CA TRP A 175 2.91 -7.65 -16.17
C TRP A 175 3.44 -6.51 -15.29
N THR A 176 4.01 -5.47 -15.92
CA THR A 176 4.52 -4.28 -15.22
C THR A 176 3.42 -3.28 -14.87
N VAL A 177 2.25 -3.36 -15.53
CA VAL A 177 1.07 -2.55 -15.19
C VAL A 177 0.54 -2.90 -13.80
N LEU A 178 0.49 -4.20 -13.47
CA LEU A 178 -0.23 -4.67 -12.30
C LEU A 178 0.25 -4.05 -10.97
N PRO A 179 1.55 -4.04 -10.62
CA PRO A 179 2.00 -3.42 -9.37
C PRO A 179 1.67 -1.92 -9.27
N ILE A 180 1.72 -1.20 -10.39
CA ILE A 180 1.44 0.24 -10.42
C ILE A 180 -0.06 0.50 -10.28
N ALA A 181 -0.89 -0.32 -10.93
CA ALA A 181 -2.34 -0.27 -10.75
C ALA A 181 -2.74 -0.63 -9.31
N LEU A 182 -2.12 -1.65 -8.72
CA LEU A 182 -2.40 -2.06 -7.34
C LEU A 182 -1.91 -1.05 -6.31
N LEU A 183 -0.84 -0.31 -6.60
CA LEU A 183 -0.46 0.88 -5.82
C LEU A 183 -1.57 1.94 -5.88
N GLY A 184 -2.14 2.21 -7.05
CA GLY A 184 -3.29 3.13 -7.19
C GLY A 184 -4.55 2.65 -6.48
N LEU A 185 -4.79 1.34 -6.48
CA LEU A 185 -5.95 0.69 -5.83
C LEU A 185 -5.73 0.39 -4.34
N CYS A 186 -4.61 0.82 -3.73
CA CYS A 186 -4.31 0.50 -2.33
C CYS A 186 -5.35 1.07 -1.35
N GLY A 187 -6.09 2.11 -1.76
CA GLY A 187 -7.11 2.76 -0.93
C GLY A 187 -6.58 3.90 -0.07
N HIS A 188 -5.31 4.30 -0.22
CA HIS A 188 -4.77 5.45 0.48
C HIS A 188 -4.12 6.43 -0.49
N ILE A 189 -4.83 7.50 -0.85
CA ILE A 189 -4.42 8.42 -1.92
C ILE A 189 -3.04 9.04 -1.68
N GLN A 190 -2.73 9.42 -0.43
CA GLN A 190 -1.42 9.99 -0.09
C GLN A 190 -0.29 8.96 -0.28
N THR A 191 -0.51 7.70 0.09
CA THR A 191 0.49 6.64 -0.10
C THR A 191 0.67 6.31 -1.58
N ALA A 192 -0.43 6.26 -2.33
CA ALA A 192 -0.40 6.05 -3.77
C ALA A 192 0.37 7.18 -4.49
N LEU A 193 0.12 8.44 -4.12
CA LEU A 193 0.82 9.61 -4.67
C LEU A 193 2.32 9.59 -4.36
N LEU A 194 2.70 9.39 -3.09
CA LEU A 194 4.11 9.31 -2.69
C LEU A 194 4.83 8.15 -3.39
N GLY A 195 4.16 6.99 -3.51
CA GLY A 195 4.68 5.85 -4.25
C GLY A 195 4.84 6.14 -5.74
N ALA A 196 3.83 6.77 -6.35
CA ALA A 196 3.88 7.18 -7.75
C ALA A 196 5.01 8.18 -8.00
N THR A 197 5.23 9.15 -7.11
CA THR A 197 6.37 10.07 -7.19
C THR A 197 7.69 9.31 -7.17
N ALA A 198 7.88 8.36 -6.24
CA ALA A 198 9.09 7.55 -6.20
C ALA A 198 9.31 6.75 -7.50
N LEU A 199 8.24 6.17 -8.07
CA LEU A 199 8.30 5.44 -9.33
C LEU A 199 8.57 6.36 -10.52
N VAL A 200 8.05 7.59 -10.54
CA VAL A 200 8.33 8.60 -11.57
C VAL A 200 9.79 9.01 -11.52
N LEU A 201 10.33 9.33 -10.35
CA LEU A 201 11.74 9.68 -10.19
C LEU A 201 12.66 8.54 -10.64
N TYR A 202 12.33 7.31 -10.27
CA TYR A 202 13.07 6.13 -10.72
C TYR A 202 12.95 5.91 -12.23
N SER A 203 11.77 6.11 -12.80
CA SER A 203 11.51 6.01 -14.25
C SER A 203 12.31 7.04 -15.04
N LEU A 204 12.37 8.29 -14.56
CA LEU A 204 13.19 9.35 -15.14
C LEU A 204 14.67 8.97 -15.12
N TRP A 205 15.17 8.47 -13.99
CA TRP A 205 16.54 7.98 -13.90
C TRP A 205 16.81 6.88 -14.95
N ARG A 206 15.91 5.91 -15.12
CA ARG A 206 16.07 4.82 -16.10
C ARG A 206 15.97 5.28 -17.55
N CYS A 207 15.22 6.33 -17.84
CA CYS A 207 15.21 6.96 -19.17
C CYS A 207 16.51 7.70 -19.48
N LEU A 208 17.16 8.28 -18.45
CA LEU A 208 18.40 9.04 -18.57
C LEU A 208 19.67 8.17 -18.55
N GLU A 209 19.57 6.86 -18.33
CA GLU A 209 20.72 5.97 -18.42
C GLU A 209 21.18 5.76 -19.87
N PRO A 210 22.50 5.71 -20.15
CA PRO A 210 23.01 5.32 -21.46
C PRO A 210 22.50 3.93 -21.94
N PRO A 211 22.44 3.68 -23.25
CA PRO A 211 22.64 4.65 -24.32
C PRO A 211 21.38 5.52 -24.53
N PHE A 212 21.56 6.83 -24.68
CA PHE A 212 20.46 7.80 -24.80
C PHE A 212 19.55 7.57 -26.02
N VAL A 213 20.04 6.89 -27.05
CA VAL A 213 19.23 6.48 -28.22
C VAL A 213 18.03 5.60 -27.85
N ALA A 214 18.09 4.91 -26.69
CA ALA A 214 16.99 4.11 -26.19
C ALA A 214 15.94 4.93 -25.40
N ALA A 215 16.25 6.16 -25.00
CA ALA A 215 15.40 7.00 -24.15
C ALA A 215 13.95 7.17 -24.66
N PRO A 216 13.68 7.54 -25.94
CA PRO A 216 12.30 7.71 -26.41
C PRO A 216 11.51 6.40 -26.36
N ARG A 217 12.15 5.26 -26.64
CA ARG A 217 11.52 3.94 -26.52
C ARG A 217 11.20 3.61 -25.06
N ARG A 218 12.12 3.87 -24.13
CA ARG A 218 11.93 3.65 -22.70
C ARG A 218 10.78 4.50 -22.17
N LEU A 219 10.77 5.78 -22.51
CA LEU A 219 9.71 6.72 -22.16
C LEU A 219 8.35 6.25 -22.71
N GLY A 220 8.27 5.88 -23.98
CA GLY A 220 7.03 5.36 -24.57
C GLY A 220 6.50 4.10 -23.87
N SER A 221 7.39 3.18 -23.48
CA SER A 221 7.00 1.97 -22.71
C SER A 221 6.45 2.32 -21.32
N LEU A 222 7.09 3.27 -20.63
CA LEU A 222 6.69 3.71 -19.30
C LEU A 222 5.39 4.52 -19.32
N LEU A 223 5.22 5.41 -20.30
CA LEU A 223 3.97 6.15 -20.51
C LEU A 223 2.81 5.21 -20.82
N LEU A 224 3.02 4.19 -21.66
CA LEU A 224 2.02 3.17 -21.93
C LEU A 224 1.65 2.39 -20.65
N THR A 225 2.66 1.96 -19.89
CA THR A 225 2.45 1.22 -18.63
C THR A 225 1.68 2.07 -17.61
N GLY A 226 2.11 3.32 -17.42
CA GLY A 226 1.48 4.27 -16.51
C GLY A 226 0.06 4.63 -16.94
N GLY A 227 -0.16 4.84 -18.24
CA GLY A 227 -1.48 5.11 -18.81
C GLY A 227 -2.46 3.97 -18.56
N ILE A 228 -2.06 2.72 -18.84
CA ILE A 228 -2.92 1.55 -18.57
C ILE A 228 -3.17 1.39 -17.06
N ALA A 229 -2.14 1.55 -16.23
CA ALA A 229 -2.29 1.46 -14.78
C ALA A 229 -3.25 2.52 -14.23
N LEU A 230 -3.17 3.74 -14.74
CA LEU A 230 -4.10 4.82 -14.43
C LEU A 230 -5.52 4.45 -14.86
N SER A 231 -5.70 3.94 -16.08
CA SER A 231 -7.02 3.48 -16.57
C SER A 231 -7.64 2.41 -15.68
N ILE A 232 -6.85 1.46 -15.16
CA ILE A 232 -7.33 0.44 -14.21
C ILE A 232 -7.73 1.06 -12.87
N THR A 233 -7.12 2.18 -12.48
CA THR A 233 -7.41 2.87 -11.22
C THR A 233 -8.59 3.84 -11.32
N LEU A 234 -8.96 4.28 -12.53
CA LEU A 234 -10.06 5.23 -12.77
C LEU A 234 -11.41 4.84 -12.14
N PRO A 235 -11.84 3.57 -12.10
CA PRO A 235 -13.11 3.20 -11.44
C PRO A 235 -13.16 3.52 -9.94
N VAL A 236 -12.02 3.70 -9.27
CA VAL A 236 -11.96 4.18 -7.87
C VAL A 236 -11.80 5.70 -7.82
N LEU A 237 -10.97 6.27 -8.70
CA LEU A 237 -10.65 7.70 -8.67
C LEU A 237 -11.81 8.58 -9.12
N LEU A 238 -12.57 8.18 -10.15
CA LEU A 238 -13.65 9.00 -10.69
C LEU A 238 -14.77 9.21 -9.67
N PRO A 239 -15.32 8.17 -9.00
CA PRO A 239 -16.34 8.40 -7.98
C PRO A 239 -15.81 9.20 -6.79
N ALA A 240 -14.54 9.01 -6.41
CA ALA A 240 -13.93 9.79 -5.34
C ALA A 240 -13.80 11.28 -5.68
N LEU A 241 -13.43 11.60 -6.93
CA LEU A 241 -13.37 12.99 -7.44
C LEU A 241 -14.76 13.61 -7.54
N GLU A 242 -15.77 12.85 -7.98
CA GLU A 242 -17.17 13.30 -8.02
C GLU A 242 -17.70 13.60 -6.61
N ARG A 243 -17.34 12.78 -5.62
CA ARG A 243 -17.74 12.96 -4.22
C ARG A 243 -16.99 14.10 -3.51
N TYR A 244 -15.78 14.43 -3.94
CA TYR A 244 -14.92 15.38 -3.23
C TYR A 244 -15.59 16.74 -2.91
N PRO A 245 -16.26 17.43 -3.86
CA PRO A 245 -16.95 18.70 -3.60
C PRO A 245 -18.08 18.61 -2.57
N LEU A 246 -18.64 17.42 -2.37
CA LEU A 246 -19.75 17.14 -1.44
C LEU A 246 -19.24 16.74 -0.05
N SER A 247 -17.93 16.67 0.14
CA SER A 247 -17.32 16.32 1.42
C SER A 247 -17.05 17.55 2.27
N VAL A 248 -16.97 17.35 3.60
CA VAL A 248 -16.55 18.40 4.54
C VAL A 248 -15.19 19.00 4.15
N ARG A 249 -14.32 18.21 3.51
CA ARG A 249 -12.99 18.65 3.07
C ARG A 249 -13.03 19.74 1.99
N ALA A 250 -14.07 19.81 1.18
CA ALA A 250 -14.19 20.86 0.17
C ALA A 250 -14.47 22.24 0.79
N GLY A 251 -15.08 22.26 1.99
CA GLY A 251 -15.37 23.47 2.76
C GLY A 251 -14.30 23.86 3.78
N GLU A 252 -13.28 23.02 3.99
CA GLU A 252 -12.21 23.28 4.97
C GLU A 252 -11.26 24.39 4.48
N PRO A 253 -11.11 25.49 5.21
CA PRO A 253 -10.14 26.54 4.89
C PRO A 253 -8.71 25.99 4.81
N LEU A 254 -7.93 26.45 3.82
CA LEU A 254 -6.52 26.07 3.63
C LEU A 254 -5.65 26.22 4.90
N LEU A 255 -5.99 27.18 5.76
CA LEU A 255 -5.32 27.39 7.05
C LEU A 255 -5.52 26.23 8.04
N LEU A 256 -6.69 25.58 8.05
CA LEU A 256 -6.95 24.41 8.89
C LEU A 256 -6.35 23.14 8.28
N ALA A 257 -6.26 23.06 6.95
CA ALA A 257 -5.53 22.01 6.25
C ALA A 257 -4.01 22.03 6.52
N SER A 258 -3.48 23.15 7.03
CA SER A 258 -2.04 23.34 7.24
C SER A 258 -1.43 22.61 8.44
N GLY A 259 -2.27 22.08 9.34
CA GLY A 259 -1.83 21.32 10.52
C GLY A 259 -1.08 20.03 10.18
N TYR A 260 -1.17 19.53 8.95
CA TYR A 260 -0.58 18.27 8.49
C TYR A 260 0.61 18.47 7.52
N HIS A 261 1.13 19.69 7.39
CA HIS A 261 2.27 19.94 6.52
C HIS A 261 3.55 19.32 7.06
N TRP A 262 4.40 18.87 6.12
CA TRP A 262 5.74 18.41 6.44
C TRP A 262 6.57 19.61 6.90
N ARG A 263 7.03 19.54 8.15
CA ARG A 263 7.81 20.59 8.83
C ARG A 263 9.29 20.34 8.61
N LEU A 264 10.06 21.38 8.27
CA LEU A 264 11.51 21.26 8.08
C LEU A 264 12.21 20.81 9.37
N GLU A 265 11.62 21.13 10.52
CA GLU A 265 12.08 20.70 11.82
C GLU A 265 12.08 19.16 11.96
N ILE A 266 11.18 18.44 11.28
CA ILE A 266 11.13 16.95 11.29
C ILE A 266 12.30 16.32 10.53
N VAL A 267 13.05 17.08 9.71
CA VAL A 267 14.19 16.53 8.94
C VAL A 267 15.23 15.87 9.85
N ILE A 268 15.43 16.38 11.08
CA ILE A 268 16.37 15.78 12.02
C ILE A 268 15.96 14.37 12.49
N ASP A 269 14.64 14.07 12.49
CA ASP A 269 14.13 12.74 12.82
C ASP A 269 14.51 11.69 11.76
N LEU A 270 14.94 12.11 10.56
CA LEU A 270 15.51 11.20 9.55
C LEU A 270 16.90 10.70 9.93
N LEU A 271 17.67 11.50 10.66
CA LEU A 271 19.04 11.16 11.10
C LEU A 271 19.04 10.49 12.47
N SER A 272 18.23 10.99 13.39
CA SER A 272 18.03 10.42 14.71
C SER A 272 16.55 10.10 14.87
N PRO A 273 16.12 8.89 14.47
CA PRO A 273 14.75 8.46 14.67
C PRO A 273 14.40 8.67 16.14
N TRP A 274 13.31 9.40 16.40
CA TRP A 274 12.83 9.77 17.74
C TRP A 274 13.53 10.96 18.39
N PHE A 275 14.26 11.79 17.63
CA PHE A 275 14.77 13.05 18.16
C PHE A 275 13.65 13.83 18.84
N HIS A 276 12.49 14.00 18.19
CA HIS A 276 11.31 14.61 18.81
C HIS A 276 10.42 13.68 19.65
N GLY A 277 10.86 12.46 19.98
CA GLY A 277 10.07 11.46 20.71
C GLY A 277 9.04 10.70 19.85
N ARG A 278 8.23 9.81 20.46
CA ARG A 278 7.27 8.94 19.74
C ARG A 278 5.81 9.17 20.15
N GLY A 279 4.94 9.34 19.16
CA GLY A 279 3.51 9.59 19.37
C GLY A 279 3.24 10.92 20.07
N VAL A 280 1.96 11.23 20.29
CA VAL A 280 1.54 12.52 20.90
C VAL A 280 2.07 12.68 22.33
N LYS A 281 2.04 11.60 23.11
CA LYS A 281 2.39 11.62 24.54
C LYS A 281 3.85 12.00 24.82
N TYR A 282 4.78 11.58 23.97
CA TYR A 282 6.21 11.77 24.18
C TYR A 282 6.82 12.79 23.22
N PHE A 283 5.98 13.52 22.47
CA PHE A 283 6.44 14.53 21.54
C PHE A 283 6.79 15.84 22.25
N TRP A 284 7.98 16.39 21.97
CA TRP A 284 8.45 17.63 22.58
C TRP A 284 8.66 18.80 21.60
N GLY A 285 8.39 18.62 20.30
CA GLY A 285 8.50 19.70 19.32
C GLY A 285 7.49 20.83 19.58
N GLY A 286 7.81 22.04 19.12
CA GLY A 286 7.01 23.26 19.34
C GLY A 286 5.68 23.35 18.56
N TRP A 287 5.15 22.23 18.06
CA TRP A 287 3.92 22.16 17.28
C TRP A 287 3.05 20.98 17.73
N GLY A 288 1.77 20.99 17.34
CA GLY A 288 0.89 19.85 17.60
C GLY A 288 1.32 18.63 16.79
N ARG A 289 1.56 17.50 17.47
CA ARG A 289 1.65 16.19 16.82
C ARG A 289 0.29 15.50 16.94
N VAL A 290 -0.22 15.03 15.80
CA VAL A 290 -1.45 14.23 15.71
C VAL A 290 -1.11 12.75 15.92
#